data_AF-D1BRQ1-F1
#
_entry.id   AF-D1BRQ1-F1
#
_cell.length_a   1.000
_cell.length_b   1.000
_cell.length_c   1.000
_cell.angle_alpha   90.00
_cell.angle_beta   90.00
_cell.angle_gamma   90.00
#
_symmetry.space_group_name_H-M   'P 1'
#
loop_
_entity.id
_entity.type
_entity.pdbx_description
1 polymer ?
#
loop_
_entity_poly.entity_id
_entity_poly.type
_entity_poly.pdbx_seq_one_letter_code
_entity_poly.pdbx_strand_id
1 'polypeptide(L)'
;MTARAEAGSALRRRFGTPDSRTSDELPNTTLDLLIGSSGGALLAEIVGERGGEVVGWSVRQVDHRPGVSVTVTYRCDVRWGDGLRRETLGASIGRPKHHDAPGVRTLDVDGQPAAVWMFPDDPGLPALRTALDPAAVGRLLGHHPVETTLRAYRPTRRAVVEATTPGGRVFLKVLRPAKAEALRRRHLLLTGAGVPVPDVLDHRGDGLLVLAPLAGTTLRDAVRTGGLVPSPRELLDVLDRLPAELCDQPRRAAWSENADYYATLVGAALPAEADRAATLADRVLDRIAGLPDDGPTHGDFYEAQLLLTGGRLTGVLDVDSAGPGRRADDLACLVAHLETLSLMPGWDGPRLRRLAREYAAAFAADLARRGTDPAELNARIAGVLLSLATGPHRVQEPDWQAQTAARLSAADAWLTPARHGSRGLRYGDPMGRIVFMCGPAGAGKSTYARRLEADGFVRLSIDAAAWAAGHREQPLAEPVRSRFEREVQERLVALAADGADVVVDLSFWSRRMRDTYRALLAPLGVVPETVYLATPRDVVLARVAARTGSHADDVVLDEATAALYSDHFEAPTADEGPLTVVTPSG
;
A
#
# COMPACT_ATOMS: atom_id res chain seq x y z
N MET A 1 53.30 -11.44 -29.40
CA MET A 1 52.04 -12.21 -29.38
C MET A 1 51.95 -13.21 -28.21
N THR A 2 52.71 -13.04 -27.12
CA THR A 2 52.73 -14.01 -25.99
C THR A 2 53.04 -13.32 -24.65
N ALA A 3 52.43 -12.16 -24.38
CA ALA A 3 52.52 -11.48 -23.07
C ALA A 3 51.22 -10.77 -22.64
N ARG A 4 50.16 -10.82 -23.46
CA ARG A 4 48.84 -10.21 -23.17
C ARG A 4 47.79 -11.22 -22.71
N ALA A 5 48.12 -12.51 -22.66
CA ALA A 5 47.20 -13.60 -22.31
C ALA A 5 47.27 -14.04 -20.84
N GLU A 6 48.32 -13.68 -20.09
CA GLU A 6 48.49 -14.16 -18.70
C GLU A 6 47.87 -13.26 -17.63
N ALA A 7 47.64 -11.96 -17.92
CA ALA A 7 47.01 -11.05 -16.95
C ALA A 7 45.49 -11.30 -16.77
N GLY A 8 44.80 -11.89 -17.77
CA GLY A 8 43.37 -12.20 -17.71
C GLY A 8 43.02 -13.49 -16.95
N SER A 9 44.01 -14.33 -16.64
CA SER A 9 43.80 -15.65 -16.01
C SER A 9 43.86 -15.59 -14.48
N ALA A 10 44.50 -14.57 -13.90
CA ALA A 10 44.70 -14.46 -12.45
C ALA A 10 43.46 -13.92 -11.68
N LEU A 11 42.57 -13.17 -12.33
CA LEU A 11 41.36 -12.63 -11.68
C LEU A 11 40.20 -13.63 -11.56
N ARG A 12 40.20 -14.73 -12.33
CA ARG A 12 39.14 -15.74 -12.28
C ARG A 12 39.21 -16.69 -11.09
N ARG A 13 40.33 -16.72 -10.35
CA ARG A 13 40.54 -17.68 -9.24
C ARG A 13 40.31 -17.13 -7.83
N ARG A 14 39.90 -15.87 -7.69
CA ARG A 14 39.80 -15.21 -6.36
C ARG A 14 38.38 -14.88 -5.90
N PHE A 15 37.37 -15.07 -6.74
CA PHE A 15 35.96 -14.87 -6.38
C PHE A 15 35.22 -16.19 -6.60
N GLY A 16 34.62 -16.72 -5.52
CA GLY A 16 33.89 -17.98 -5.55
C GLY A 16 32.77 -17.98 -6.59
N THR A 17 32.61 -19.11 -7.26
CA THR A 17 31.52 -19.42 -8.18
C THR A 17 30.16 -19.36 -7.47
N PRO A 18 29.15 -18.65 -8.01
CA PRO A 18 27.76 -18.93 -7.70
C PRO A 18 27.35 -20.26 -8.32
N ASP A 19 26.51 -20.97 -7.58
CA ASP A 19 26.02 -22.32 -7.83
C ASP A 19 25.49 -22.54 -9.26
N SER A 20 25.87 -23.67 -9.86
CA SER A 20 25.55 -24.03 -11.23
C SER A 20 24.14 -24.60 -11.35
N ARG A 21 23.25 -23.91 -12.06
CA ARG A 21 22.10 -24.54 -12.73
C ARG A 21 22.02 -24.04 -14.18
N THR A 22 22.24 -24.99 -15.08
CA THR A 22 21.77 -25.06 -16.48
C THR A 22 21.91 -23.79 -17.32
N SER A 23 23.06 -23.73 -17.99
CA SER A 23 23.30 -22.99 -19.22
C SER A 23 22.51 -23.60 -20.38
N ASP A 24 21.39 -22.99 -20.73
CA ASP A 24 20.84 -22.90 -22.10
C ASP A 24 19.60 -22.00 -22.08
N GLU A 25 19.82 -20.68 -22.07
CA GLU A 25 18.82 -19.65 -22.39
C GLU A 25 19.53 -18.29 -22.52
N LEU A 26 19.39 -17.59 -23.65
CA LEU A 26 19.98 -16.26 -23.89
C LEU A 26 19.48 -15.23 -22.86
N PRO A 27 20.35 -14.29 -22.44
CA PRO A 27 19.95 -12.90 -22.61
C PRO A 27 21.13 -12.03 -23.06
N ASN A 28 21.06 -11.46 -24.27
CA ASN A 28 21.98 -10.42 -24.70
C ASN A 28 21.28 -9.06 -24.53
N THR A 29 20.89 -8.74 -23.30
CA THR A 29 20.23 -7.46 -23.02
C THR A 29 21.25 -6.43 -22.56
N THR A 30 21.07 -5.16 -22.93
CA THR A 30 21.94 -4.04 -22.50
C THR A 30 22.05 -3.93 -20.97
N LEU A 31 21.11 -4.51 -20.24
CA LEU A 31 21.15 -4.58 -18.78
C LEU A 31 22.27 -5.48 -18.27
N ASP A 32 22.42 -6.67 -18.86
CA ASP A 32 23.41 -7.69 -18.45
C ASP A 32 24.85 -7.18 -18.53
N LEU A 33 25.11 -6.28 -19.50
CA LEU A 33 26.40 -5.61 -19.68
C LEU A 33 26.83 -4.80 -18.45
N LEU A 34 25.88 -4.18 -17.76
CA LEU A 34 26.18 -3.31 -16.61
C LEU A 34 26.08 -4.02 -15.26
N ILE A 35 25.34 -5.13 -15.16
CA ILE A 35 25.17 -5.87 -13.90
C ILE A 35 26.05 -7.12 -13.79
N GLY A 36 26.54 -7.64 -14.91
CA GLY A 36 27.41 -8.83 -14.98
C GLY A 36 28.88 -8.54 -14.69
N SER A 37 29.75 -9.50 -15.05
CA SER A 37 31.21 -9.41 -14.85
C SER A 37 31.84 -8.19 -15.53
N SER A 38 31.30 -7.75 -16.67
CA SER A 38 31.73 -6.54 -17.39
C SER A 38 31.55 -5.26 -16.56
N GLY A 39 30.54 -5.22 -15.68
CA GLY A 39 30.33 -4.10 -14.75
C GLY A 39 31.48 -3.93 -13.76
N GLY A 40 32.04 -5.03 -13.25
CA GLY A 40 33.19 -5.00 -12.34
C GLY A 40 34.45 -4.41 -12.96
N ALA A 41 34.72 -4.73 -14.24
CA ALA A 41 35.87 -4.21 -14.98
C ALA A 41 35.78 -2.70 -15.19
N LEU A 42 34.60 -2.22 -15.55
CA LEU A 42 34.29 -0.79 -15.73
C LEU A 42 34.50 0.02 -14.44
N LEU A 43 34.11 -0.53 -13.30
CA LEU A 43 34.32 0.09 -11.98
C LEU A 43 35.81 0.12 -11.61
N ALA A 44 36.54 -0.97 -11.86
CA ALA A 44 37.96 -1.05 -11.59
C ALA A 44 38.77 -0.05 -12.43
N GLU A 45 38.40 0.16 -13.69
CA GLU A 45 39.06 1.09 -14.59
C GLU A 45 38.94 2.55 -14.10
N ILE A 46 37.72 3.05 -13.88
CA ILE A 46 37.50 4.45 -13.46
C ILE A 46 38.09 4.76 -12.08
N VAL A 47 38.09 3.77 -11.18
CA VAL A 47 38.68 3.89 -9.84
C VAL A 47 40.21 3.82 -9.90
N GLY A 48 40.75 2.92 -10.72
CA GLY A 48 42.20 2.75 -10.94
C GLY A 48 42.86 4.00 -11.49
N GLU A 49 42.22 4.68 -12.44
CA GLU A 49 42.68 5.96 -12.98
C GLU A 49 42.78 7.08 -11.93
N ARG A 50 42.00 6.97 -10.85
CA ARG A 50 42.03 7.90 -9.70
C ARG A 50 42.93 7.40 -8.56
N GLY A 51 43.71 6.35 -8.79
CA GLY A 51 44.66 5.78 -7.82
C GLY A 51 44.02 4.91 -6.74
N GLY A 52 42.79 4.43 -6.96
CA GLY A 52 42.11 3.51 -6.05
C GLY A 52 42.09 2.08 -6.58
N GLU A 53 41.73 1.14 -5.70
CA GLU A 53 41.51 -0.27 -6.04
C GLU A 53 40.12 -0.69 -5.57
N VAL A 54 39.27 -1.17 -6.49
CA VAL A 54 37.96 -1.75 -6.11
C VAL A 54 38.20 -3.13 -5.50
N VAL A 55 37.82 -3.30 -4.23
CA VAL A 55 37.99 -4.57 -3.49
C VAL A 55 36.70 -5.36 -3.34
N GLY A 56 35.57 -4.68 -3.50
CA GLY A 56 34.24 -5.27 -3.48
C GLY A 56 33.23 -4.31 -4.10
N TRP A 57 32.19 -4.85 -4.72
CA TRP A 57 31.12 -4.04 -5.27
C TRP A 57 29.80 -4.81 -5.27
N SER A 58 28.70 -4.07 -5.26
CA SER A 58 27.36 -4.61 -5.45
C SER A 58 26.46 -3.62 -6.20
N VAL A 59 25.51 -4.15 -6.96
CA VAL A 59 24.47 -3.35 -7.61
C VAL A 59 23.52 -2.82 -6.52
N ARG A 60 23.30 -1.51 -6.52
CA ARG A 60 22.38 -0.83 -5.60
C ARG A 60 21.04 -0.52 -6.23
N GLN A 61 21.05 -0.07 -7.49
CA GLN A 61 19.84 0.37 -8.18
C GLN A 61 20.00 0.19 -9.69
N VAL A 62 18.91 -0.18 -10.36
CA VAL A 62 18.80 -0.27 -11.82
C VAL A 62 17.58 0.55 -12.28
N ASP A 63 17.77 1.48 -13.22
CA ASP A 63 16.72 2.13 -14.01
C ASP A 63 16.85 1.60 -15.45
N HIS A 64 16.02 0.61 -15.79
CA HIS A 64 16.02 -0.01 -17.12
C HIS A 64 14.78 0.43 -17.90
N ARG A 65 15.03 1.05 -19.06
CA ARG A 65 14.02 1.33 -20.08
C ARG A 65 14.35 0.48 -21.30
N PRO A 66 13.64 -0.65 -21.52
CA PRO A 66 13.92 -1.56 -22.62
C PRO A 66 14.06 -0.83 -23.95
N GLY A 67 15.16 -1.07 -24.66
CA GLY A 67 15.47 -0.46 -25.95
C GLY A 67 15.84 1.04 -25.94
N VAL A 68 15.83 1.71 -24.79
CA VAL A 68 16.07 3.17 -24.69
C VAL A 68 17.33 3.48 -23.89
N SER A 69 17.39 3.04 -22.64
CA SER A 69 18.52 3.35 -21.76
C SER A 69 18.56 2.44 -20.55
N VAL A 70 19.77 2.12 -20.11
CA VAL A 70 20.02 1.48 -18.81
C VAL A 70 20.82 2.44 -17.96
N THR A 71 20.50 2.56 -16.68
CA THR A 71 21.32 3.28 -15.69
C THR A 71 21.46 2.43 -14.43
N VAL A 72 22.68 2.09 -14.06
CA VAL A 72 23.01 1.27 -12.90
C VAL A 72 23.81 2.08 -11.90
N THR A 73 23.53 1.86 -10.61
CA THR A 73 24.32 2.42 -9.51
C THR A 73 24.94 1.30 -8.72
N TYR A 74 26.20 1.49 -8.36
CA TYR A 74 27.00 0.54 -7.63
C TYR A 74 27.39 1.12 -6.28
N ARG A 75 27.47 0.25 -5.28
CA ARG A 75 28.19 0.50 -4.04
C ARG A 75 29.52 -0.23 -4.16
N CYS A 76 30.62 0.50 -4.08
CA CYS A 76 31.96 -0.05 -4.18
C CYS A 76 32.71 0.18 -2.88
N ASP A 77 33.30 -0.87 -2.31
CA ASP A 77 34.33 -0.73 -1.30
C ASP A 77 35.66 -0.54 -2.05
N VAL A 78 36.28 0.63 -1.88
CA VAL A 78 37.45 1.10 -2.63
C VAL A 78 38.60 1.37 -1.67
N ARG A 79 39.74 0.73 -1.92
CA ARG A 79 40.99 1.02 -1.22
C ARG A 79 41.67 2.19 -1.90
N TRP A 80 41.75 3.30 -1.19
CA TRP A 80 42.54 4.46 -1.55
C TRP A 80 43.87 4.46 -0.80
N GLY A 81 44.79 5.35 -1.18
CA GLY A 81 46.08 5.48 -0.50
C GLY A 81 45.98 5.85 0.99
N ASP A 82 44.86 6.43 1.40
CA ASP A 82 44.55 6.85 2.78
C ASP A 82 43.60 5.90 3.53
N GLY A 83 43.17 4.80 2.90
CA GLY A 83 42.34 3.77 3.55
C GLY A 83 41.19 3.25 2.70
N LEU A 84 40.44 2.32 3.28
CA LEU A 84 39.26 1.72 2.66
C LEU A 84 38.05 2.64 2.85
N ARG A 85 37.39 3.03 1.76
CA ARG A 85 36.19 3.86 1.77
C ARG A 85 35.09 3.24 0.93
N ARG A 86 33.85 3.59 1.24
CA ARG A 86 32.68 3.17 0.48
C ARG A 86 32.25 4.27 -0.48
N GLU A 87 32.29 3.96 -1.76
CA GLU A 87 32.02 4.88 -2.85
C GLU A 87 30.71 4.51 -3.56
N THR A 88 30.07 5.51 -4.16
CA THR A 88 28.91 5.32 -5.05
C THR A 88 29.32 5.66 -6.46
N LEU A 89 29.15 4.70 -7.37
CA LEU A 89 29.45 4.86 -8.80
C LEU A 89 28.18 4.68 -9.61
N GLY A 90 28.11 5.31 -10.77
CA GLY A 90 27.02 5.15 -11.72
C GLY A 90 27.54 4.80 -13.11
N ALA A 91 26.77 4.02 -13.85
CA ALA A 91 27.00 3.76 -15.27
C ALA A 91 25.69 3.87 -16.04
N SER A 92 25.74 4.35 -17.28
CA SER A 92 24.57 4.38 -18.16
C SER A 92 24.91 4.13 -19.62
N ILE A 93 24.08 3.32 -20.29
CA ILE A 93 24.10 3.09 -21.75
C ILE A 93 22.82 3.67 -22.35
N GLY A 94 22.88 4.13 -23.60
CA GLY A 94 21.73 4.72 -24.30
C GLY A 94 21.43 6.16 -23.88
N ARG A 95 22.43 6.88 -23.33
CA ARG A 95 22.30 8.28 -22.90
C ARG A 95 23.43 9.14 -23.48
N PRO A 96 23.40 9.45 -24.80
CA PRO A 96 24.53 10.07 -25.47
C PRO A 96 24.96 11.42 -24.86
N LYS A 97 23.98 12.20 -24.35
CA LYS A 97 24.22 13.50 -23.69
C LYS A 97 25.07 13.41 -22.41
N HIS A 98 25.30 12.23 -21.86
CA HIS A 98 26.06 12.06 -20.64
C HIS A 98 27.56 11.93 -20.88
N HIS A 99 27.99 11.51 -22.08
CA HIS A 99 29.40 11.19 -22.35
C HIS A 99 30.34 12.40 -22.25
N ASP A 100 29.84 13.61 -22.49
CA ASP A 100 30.62 14.84 -22.48
C ASP A 100 30.52 15.62 -21.15
N ALA A 101 29.84 15.05 -20.14
CA ALA A 101 29.64 15.74 -18.87
C ALA A 101 30.92 15.75 -18.01
N PRO A 102 31.20 16.84 -17.27
CA PRO A 102 32.35 16.90 -16.37
C PRO A 102 32.36 15.76 -15.35
N GLY A 103 33.51 15.11 -15.19
CA GLY A 103 33.68 14.00 -14.25
C GLY A 103 33.16 12.64 -14.73
N VAL A 104 32.62 12.58 -15.96
CA VAL A 104 32.19 11.34 -16.61
C VAL A 104 33.27 10.79 -17.52
N ARG A 105 33.38 9.46 -17.55
CA ARG A 105 34.22 8.70 -18.47
C ARG A 105 33.36 7.85 -19.39
N THR A 106 33.72 7.79 -20.65
CA THR A 106 33.09 6.89 -21.62
C THR A 106 33.96 5.67 -21.80
N LEU A 107 33.42 4.50 -21.47
CA LEU A 107 34.09 3.20 -21.55
C LEU A 107 33.31 2.30 -22.51
N ASP A 108 34.01 1.51 -23.32
CA ASP A 108 33.38 0.51 -24.18
C ASP A 108 33.05 -0.74 -23.36
N VAL A 109 31.79 -1.18 -23.42
CA VAL A 109 31.32 -2.41 -22.77
C VAL A 109 30.69 -3.28 -23.84
N ASP A 110 31.44 -4.27 -24.31
CA ASP A 110 31.04 -5.21 -25.36
C ASP A 110 30.48 -4.50 -26.62
N GLY A 111 31.17 -3.44 -27.06
CA GLY A 111 30.80 -2.66 -28.25
C GLY A 111 29.70 -1.62 -28.02
N GLN A 112 29.32 -1.37 -26.76
CA GLN A 112 28.38 -0.31 -26.38
C GLN A 112 29.09 0.77 -25.54
N PRO A 113 28.99 2.06 -25.91
CA PRO A 113 29.57 3.13 -25.10
C PRO A 113 28.75 3.32 -23.81
N ALA A 114 29.40 3.16 -22.66
CA ALA A 114 28.85 3.41 -21.34
C ALA A 114 29.43 4.69 -20.75
N ALA A 115 28.57 5.61 -20.32
CA ALA A 115 28.95 6.77 -19.52
C ALA A 115 29.05 6.36 -18.04
N VAL A 116 30.19 6.60 -17.41
CA VAL A 116 30.55 6.13 -16.06
C VAL A 116 31.02 7.28 -15.21
N TRP A 117 30.56 7.37 -13.97
CA TRP A 117 30.90 8.46 -13.07
C TRP A 117 31.01 8.01 -11.62
N MET A 118 31.73 8.80 -10.83
CA MET A 118 31.73 8.69 -9.37
C MET A 118 30.83 9.77 -8.79
N PHE A 119 30.03 9.45 -7.78
CA PHE A 119 29.31 10.45 -7.00
C PHE A 119 30.32 11.46 -6.40
N PRO A 120 30.05 12.79 -6.43
CA PRO A 120 28.80 13.46 -6.84
C PRO A 120 28.77 13.97 -8.31
N ASP A 121 29.64 13.50 -9.20
CA ASP A 121 29.75 13.98 -10.60
C ASP A 121 28.69 13.36 -11.53
N ASP A 122 27.42 13.38 -11.11
CA ASP A 122 26.34 12.78 -11.90
C ASP A 122 26.03 13.61 -13.16
N PRO A 123 26.10 13.02 -14.38
CA PRO A 123 25.90 13.74 -15.65
C PRO A 123 24.51 14.37 -15.80
N GLY A 124 23.50 13.80 -15.14
CA GLY A 124 22.14 14.32 -15.18
C GLY A 124 21.87 15.38 -14.12
N LEU A 125 22.79 15.63 -13.19
CA LEU A 125 22.58 16.51 -12.03
C LEU A 125 23.76 17.49 -11.86
N PRO A 126 23.94 18.47 -12.76
CA PRO A 126 25.12 19.36 -12.77
C PRO A 126 25.34 20.14 -11.47
N ALA A 127 24.26 20.49 -10.77
CA ALA A 127 24.31 21.20 -9.49
C ALA A 127 24.56 20.31 -8.26
N LEU A 128 24.70 18.98 -8.40
CA LEU A 128 24.80 18.07 -7.26
C LEU A 128 26.02 18.33 -6.38
N ARG A 129 27.18 18.50 -7.00
CA ARG A 129 28.43 18.83 -6.29
C ARG A 129 28.29 20.13 -5.50
N THR A 130 27.72 21.17 -6.11
CA THR A 130 27.47 22.47 -5.46
C THR A 130 26.49 22.34 -4.30
N ALA A 131 25.43 21.55 -4.45
CA ALA A 131 24.42 21.35 -3.41
C ALA A 131 24.96 20.58 -2.19
N LEU A 132 26.04 19.82 -2.34
CA LEU A 132 26.71 19.07 -1.28
C LEU A 132 27.89 19.82 -0.65
N ASP A 133 28.25 20.99 -1.16
CA ASP A 133 29.33 21.82 -0.62
C ASP A 133 28.74 22.86 0.35
N PRO A 134 28.95 22.72 1.67
CA PRO A 134 28.42 23.66 2.66
C PRO A 134 28.86 25.11 2.46
N ALA A 135 30.06 25.34 1.91
CA ALA A 135 30.54 26.69 1.65
C ALA A 135 29.81 27.31 0.44
N ALA A 136 29.58 26.53 -0.62
CA ALA A 136 28.80 26.97 -1.77
C ALA A 136 27.34 27.20 -1.41
N VAL A 137 26.73 26.30 -0.64
CA VAL A 137 25.36 26.46 -0.15
C VAL A 137 25.25 27.66 0.79
N GLY A 138 26.21 27.89 1.69
CA GLY A 138 26.19 29.07 2.55
C GLY A 138 26.27 30.39 1.78
N ARG A 139 27.07 30.46 0.72
CA ARG A 139 27.08 31.61 -0.20
C ARG A 139 25.75 31.80 -0.92
N LEU A 140 25.12 30.70 -1.36
CA LEU A 140 23.81 30.72 -2.02
C LEU A 140 22.71 31.24 -1.07
N LEU A 141 22.71 30.77 0.19
CA LEU A 141 21.69 31.12 1.17
C LEU A 141 21.98 32.45 1.90
N GLY A 142 23.19 33.00 1.79
CA GLY A 142 23.61 34.17 2.56
C GLY A 142 23.76 33.91 4.06
N HIS A 143 23.95 32.65 4.46
CA HIS A 143 24.01 32.21 5.86
C HIS A 143 25.21 31.29 6.10
N HIS A 144 25.86 31.42 7.26
CA HIS A 144 26.93 30.55 7.71
C HIS A 144 26.88 30.39 9.25
N PRO A 145 27.28 29.23 9.81
CA PRO A 145 27.65 28.00 9.12
C PRO A 145 26.45 27.31 8.46
N VAL A 146 26.71 26.40 7.51
CA VAL A 146 25.71 25.53 6.90
C VAL A 146 26.16 24.09 7.04
N GLU A 147 25.21 23.19 7.28
CA GLU A 147 25.42 21.74 7.19
C GLU A 147 24.54 21.19 6.07
N THR A 148 25.10 20.33 5.22
CA THR A 148 24.38 19.71 4.10
C THR A 148 24.24 18.21 4.30
N THR A 149 23.02 17.68 4.24
CA THR A 149 22.73 16.25 4.37
C THR A 149 22.00 15.74 3.14
N LEU A 150 22.57 14.74 2.45
CA LEU A 150 21.88 14.08 1.33
C LEU A 150 20.67 13.29 1.86
N ARG A 151 19.46 13.67 1.44
CA ARG A 151 18.20 13.01 1.82
C ARG A 151 17.77 11.96 0.80
N ALA A 152 17.97 12.24 -0.48
CA ALA A 152 17.63 11.29 -1.55
C ALA A 152 18.55 11.48 -2.75
N TYR A 153 18.88 10.38 -3.42
CA TYR A 153 19.63 10.39 -4.68
C TYR A 153 19.08 9.29 -5.59
N ARG A 154 18.57 9.70 -6.75
CA ARG A 154 18.20 8.83 -7.86
C ARG A 154 19.05 9.25 -9.08
N PRO A 155 20.11 8.51 -9.40
CA PRO A 155 21.10 8.93 -10.39
C PRO A 155 20.47 9.33 -11.71
N THR A 156 21.00 10.40 -12.31
CA THR A 156 20.55 11.04 -13.55
C THR A 156 19.11 11.61 -13.51
N ARG A 157 18.40 11.47 -12.39
CA ARG A 157 17.00 11.85 -12.25
C ARG A 157 16.81 13.01 -11.29
N ARG A 158 17.20 12.82 -10.02
CA ARG A 158 17.07 13.84 -8.97
C ARG A 158 17.96 13.55 -7.76
N ALA A 159 18.33 14.60 -7.05
CA ALA A 159 18.80 14.52 -5.67
C ALA A 159 18.05 15.52 -4.79
N VAL A 160 17.93 15.23 -3.50
CA VAL A 160 17.42 16.14 -2.48
C VAL A 160 18.47 16.24 -1.40
N VAL A 161 18.95 17.45 -1.13
CA VAL A 161 19.88 17.76 -0.04
C VAL A 161 19.14 18.67 0.94
N GLU A 162 19.17 18.34 2.22
CA GLU A 162 18.76 19.27 3.27
C GLU A 162 19.94 20.14 3.66
N ALA A 163 19.74 21.46 3.68
CA ALA A 163 20.72 22.38 4.25
C ALA A 163 20.16 22.99 5.53
N THR A 164 20.93 22.85 6.60
CA THR A 164 20.61 23.40 7.92
C THR A 164 21.50 24.61 8.18
N THR A 165 20.88 25.70 8.61
CA THR A 165 21.51 26.95 9.01
C THR A 165 21.05 27.31 10.44
N PRO A 166 21.69 28.27 11.12
CA PRO A 166 21.18 28.77 12.41
C PRO A 166 19.74 29.31 12.35
N GLY A 167 19.29 29.77 11.18
CA GLY A 167 17.94 30.32 10.97
C GLY A 167 16.88 29.27 10.63
N GLY A 168 17.26 28.00 10.43
CA GLY A 168 16.35 26.93 10.04
C GLY A 168 16.91 26.07 8.91
N ARG A 169 16.04 25.27 8.29
CA ARG A 169 16.41 24.33 7.22
C ARG A 169 15.73 24.68 5.90
N VAL A 170 16.39 24.35 4.79
CA VAL A 170 15.85 24.41 3.43
C VAL A 170 16.16 23.12 2.68
N PHE A 171 15.42 22.85 1.60
CA PHE A 171 15.64 21.66 0.77
C PHE A 171 16.13 22.06 -0.62
N LEU A 172 17.33 21.61 -0.98
CA LEU A 172 17.91 21.76 -2.30
C LEU A 172 17.53 20.55 -3.17
N LYS A 173 16.62 20.75 -4.12
CA LYS A 173 16.24 19.74 -5.10
C LYS A 173 17.07 19.96 -6.36
N VAL A 174 17.93 18.99 -6.66
CA VAL A 174 18.78 18.98 -7.85
C VAL A 174 18.12 18.12 -8.91
N LEU A 175 17.88 18.67 -10.09
CA LEU A 175 17.33 17.95 -11.25
C LEU A 175 18.13 18.31 -12.50
N ARG A 176 17.76 17.69 -13.63
CA ARG A 176 18.17 18.18 -14.95
C ARG A 176 17.64 19.62 -15.15
N PRO A 177 18.39 20.55 -15.76
CA PRO A 177 18.01 21.96 -15.90
C PRO A 177 16.57 22.19 -16.39
N ALA A 178 16.18 21.54 -17.51
CA ALA A 178 14.83 21.67 -18.06
C ALA A 178 13.73 21.14 -17.12
N LYS A 179 14.04 20.14 -16.29
CA LYS A 179 13.10 19.59 -15.30
C LYS A 179 12.99 20.47 -14.06
N ALA A 180 14.08 21.10 -13.63
CA ALA A 180 14.07 22.08 -12.55
C ALA A 180 13.20 23.30 -12.91
N GLU A 181 13.36 23.86 -14.10
CA GLU A 181 12.53 24.99 -14.53
C GLU A 181 11.04 24.59 -14.66
N ALA A 182 10.76 23.41 -15.22
CA ALA A 182 9.38 22.91 -15.30
C ALA A 182 8.75 22.66 -13.91
N LEU A 183 9.55 22.23 -12.93
CA LEU A 183 9.08 22.04 -11.55
C LEU A 183 8.89 23.37 -10.83
N ARG A 184 9.81 24.33 -11.00
CA ARG A 184 9.67 25.69 -10.47
C ARG A 184 8.36 26.33 -10.91
N ARG A 185 8.02 26.24 -12.20
CA ARG A 185 6.74 26.77 -12.72
C ARG A 185 5.52 26.12 -12.05
N ARG A 186 5.55 24.82 -11.79
CA ARG A 186 4.48 24.12 -11.06
C ARG A 186 4.34 24.63 -9.63
N HIS A 187 5.44 24.79 -8.90
CA HIS A 187 5.41 25.34 -7.55
C HIS A 187 4.85 26.77 -7.52
N LEU A 188 5.29 27.64 -8.43
CA LEU A 188 4.79 29.02 -8.51
C LEU A 188 3.28 29.06 -8.82
N LEU A 189 2.83 28.19 -9.71
CA LEU A 189 1.41 28.08 -10.06
C LEU A 189 0.57 27.59 -8.86
N LEU A 190 1.03 26.54 -8.18
CA LEU A 190 0.34 25.93 -7.04
C LEU A 190 0.30 26.84 -5.81
N THR A 191 1.42 27.49 -5.48
CA THR A 191 1.49 28.48 -4.39
C THR A 191 0.61 29.69 -4.69
N GLY A 192 0.61 30.19 -5.94
CA GLY A 192 -0.28 31.26 -6.39
C GLY A 192 -1.76 30.93 -6.28
N ALA A 193 -2.12 29.64 -6.38
CA ALA A 193 -3.49 29.14 -6.18
C ALA A 193 -3.84 28.80 -4.72
N GLY A 194 -2.93 29.05 -3.77
CA GLY A 194 -3.16 28.76 -2.35
C GLY A 194 -3.13 27.27 -1.99
N VAL A 195 -2.50 26.44 -2.82
CA VAL A 195 -2.17 25.04 -2.48
C VAL A 195 -0.95 25.04 -1.57
N PRO A 196 -0.96 24.35 -0.41
CA PRO A 196 0.12 24.40 0.56
C PRO A 196 1.33 23.53 0.12
N VAL A 197 1.99 23.91 -0.96
CA VAL A 197 3.22 23.26 -1.46
C VAL A 197 4.44 24.06 -1.00
N PRO A 198 5.67 23.50 -1.05
CA PRO A 198 6.87 24.25 -0.69
C PRO A 198 7.05 25.51 -1.56
N ASP A 199 7.33 26.66 -0.94
CA ASP A 199 7.72 27.86 -1.69
C ASP A 199 9.07 27.67 -2.36
N VAL A 200 9.22 28.22 -3.57
CA VAL A 200 10.52 28.30 -4.26
C VAL A 200 11.24 29.54 -3.75
N LEU A 201 12.27 29.34 -2.93
CA LEU A 201 13.08 30.40 -2.36
C LEU A 201 14.13 30.91 -3.35
N ASP A 202 14.72 30.00 -4.12
CA ASP A 202 15.73 30.33 -5.13
C ASP A 202 15.82 29.23 -6.20
N HIS A 203 16.45 29.54 -7.33
CA HIS A 203 16.71 28.60 -8.43
C HIS A 203 17.96 28.99 -9.22
N ARG A 204 18.59 28.00 -9.86
CA ARG A 204 19.72 28.22 -10.77
C ARG A 204 19.53 27.47 -12.10
N GLY A 205 20.08 28.04 -13.17
CA GLY A 205 20.01 27.46 -14.52
C GLY A 205 20.73 26.12 -14.68
N ASP A 206 21.55 25.70 -13.71
CA ASP A 206 22.23 24.41 -13.66
C ASP A 206 21.36 23.27 -13.08
N GLY A 207 20.10 23.56 -12.72
CA GLY A 207 19.12 22.57 -12.27
C GLY A 207 18.90 22.50 -10.76
N LEU A 208 19.41 23.47 -10.01
CA LEU A 208 19.16 23.62 -8.57
C LEU A 208 17.86 24.38 -8.29
N LEU A 209 17.03 23.84 -7.40
CA LEU A 209 15.91 24.54 -6.77
C LEU A 209 16.07 24.55 -5.26
N VAL A 210 15.86 25.69 -4.62
CA VAL A 210 15.83 25.83 -3.16
C VAL A 210 14.38 25.97 -2.74
N LEU A 211 13.91 25.03 -1.92
CA LEU A 211 12.53 24.94 -1.46
C LEU A 211 12.43 25.21 0.04
N ALA A 212 11.41 25.94 0.44
CA ALA A 212 11.06 26.17 1.84
C ALA A 212 10.66 24.84 2.52
N PRO A 213 10.95 24.67 3.82
CA PRO A 213 10.42 23.54 4.56
C PRO A 213 8.92 23.70 4.79
N LEU A 214 8.19 22.58 4.73
CA LEU A 214 6.81 22.53 5.22
C LEU A 214 6.79 21.97 6.65
N ALA A 215 5.86 22.48 7.45
CA ALA A 215 5.65 22.04 8.83
C ALA A 215 4.80 20.77 8.91
N GLY A 216 5.03 19.98 9.96
CA GLY A 216 4.24 18.79 10.27
C GLY A 216 4.96 17.45 10.04
N THR A 217 4.22 16.37 10.29
CA THR A 217 4.62 14.98 10.01
C THR A 217 3.78 14.42 8.87
N THR A 218 4.25 13.39 8.18
CA THR A 218 3.47 12.80 7.07
C THR A 218 2.18 12.14 7.57
N LEU A 219 1.14 12.06 6.73
CA LEU A 219 -0.05 11.25 7.00
C LEU A 219 0.35 9.78 7.23
N ARG A 220 1.38 9.29 6.52
CA ARG A 220 2.01 7.99 6.76
C ARG A 220 2.41 7.81 8.23
N ASP A 221 3.12 8.79 8.80
CA ASP A 221 3.56 8.73 10.19
C ASP A 221 2.38 8.83 11.16
N ALA A 222 1.39 9.66 10.86
CA ALA A 222 0.18 9.77 11.67
C ALA A 222 -0.58 8.43 11.72
N VAL A 223 -0.82 7.79 10.58
CA VAL A 223 -1.53 6.49 10.58
C VAL A 223 -0.68 5.37 11.19
N ARG A 224 0.66 5.43 11.06
CA ARG A 224 1.59 4.47 11.69
C ARG A 224 1.57 4.54 13.21
N THR A 225 1.53 5.75 13.75
CA THR A 225 1.58 6.02 15.20
C THR A 225 0.20 6.08 15.84
N GLY A 226 -0.85 5.90 15.04
CA GLY A 226 -2.23 5.99 15.46
C GLY A 226 -2.72 7.41 15.76
N GLY A 227 -1.99 8.44 15.31
CA GLY A 227 -2.34 9.85 15.44
C GLY A 227 -3.59 10.29 14.66
N LEU A 228 -3.90 11.59 14.77
CA LEU A 228 -5.03 12.21 14.08
C LEU A 228 -4.79 12.28 12.57
N VAL A 229 -5.85 12.04 11.79
CA VAL A 229 -5.85 12.08 10.33
C VAL A 229 -6.82 13.17 9.84
N PRO A 230 -6.58 13.77 8.66
CA PRO A 230 -7.46 14.80 8.11
C PRO A 230 -8.82 14.22 7.72
N SER A 231 -9.85 15.06 7.68
CA SER A 231 -11.14 14.62 7.14
C SER A 231 -11.07 14.42 5.61
N PRO A 232 -11.93 13.58 5.00
CA PRO A 232 -12.03 13.48 3.55
C PRO A 232 -12.26 14.84 2.87
N ARG A 233 -13.02 15.72 3.51
CA ARG A 233 -13.31 17.07 2.99
C ARG A 233 -12.05 17.93 2.89
N GLU A 234 -11.16 17.86 3.87
CA GLU A 234 -9.92 18.64 3.86
C GLU A 234 -8.99 18.19 2.71
N LEU A 235 -8.99 16.91 2.36
CA LEU A 235 -8.27 16.37 1.21
C LEU A 235 -8.88 16.86 -0.11
N LEU A 236 -10.22 16.83 -0.23
CA LEU A 236 -10.95 17.32 -1.39
C LEU A 236 -10.77 18.84 -1.59
N ASP A 237 -10.77 19.62 -0.50
CA ASP A 237 -10.59 21.07 -0.51
C ASP A 237 -9.21 21.47 -1.06
N VAL A 238 -8.18 20.63 -0.86
CA VAL A 238 -6.86 20.85 -1.46
C VAL A 238 -6.84 20.54 -2.96
N LEU A 239 -7.49 19.46 -3.38
CA LEU A 239 -7.61 19.13 -4.81
C LEU A 239 -8.48 20.15 -5.56
N ASP A 240 -9.45 20.77 -4.89
CA ASP A 240 -10.29 21.84 -5.46
C ASP A 240 -9.53 23.14 -5.70
N ARG A 241 -8.38 23.34 -5.04
CA ARG A 241 -7.49 24.49 -5.27
C ARG A 241 -6.50 24.26 -6.41
N LEU A 242 -6.45 23.05 -7.00
CA LEU A 242 -5.56 22.80 -8.12
C LEU A 242 -5.95 23.70 -9.31
N PRO A 243 -5.03 24.54 -9.80
CA PRO A 243 -5.33 25.50 -10.86
C PRO A 243 -5.47 24.81 -12.22
N ALA A 244 -6.40 25.28 -13.04
CA ALA A 244 -6.70 24.72 -14.36
C ALA A 244 -5.50 24.78 -15.33
N GLU A 245 -4.59 25.75 -15.13
CA GLU A 245 -3.35 25.93 -15.89
C GLU A 245 -2.38 24.74 -15.73
N LEU A 246 -2.59 23.84 -14.76
CA LEU A 246 -1.88 22.56 -14.73
C LEU A 246 -2.18 21.71 -15.98
N CYS A 247 -3.36 21.88 -16.60
CA CYS A 247 -3.72 21.14 -17.80
C CYS A 247 -2.86 21.50 -19.03
N ASP A 248 -2.16 22.65 -19.00
CA ASP A 248 -1.21 23.05 -20.06
C ASP A 248 0.12 22.28 -20.00
N GLN A 249 0.32 21.47 -18.95
CA GLN A 249 1.52 20.67 -18.78
C GLN A 249 1.47 19.38 -19.63
N PRO A 250 2.62 18.76 -19.94
CA PRO A 250 2.63 17.46 -20.59
C PRO A 250 1.91 16.39 -19.77
N ARG A 251 0.91 15.75 -20.38
CA ARG A 251 0.17 14.63 -19.81
C ARG A 251 1.09 13.47 -19.45
N ARG A 252 0.82 12.84 -18.30
CA ARG A 252 1.42 11.56 -17.90
C ARG A 252 0.28 10.58 -17.69
N ALA A 253 0.43 9.38 -18.23
CA ALA A 253 -0.51 8.31 -17.96
C ALA A 253 -0.54 8.02 -16.45
N ALA A 254 -1.74 7.91 -15.90
CA ALA A 254 -1.98 7.50 -14.54
C ALA A 254 -1.56 6.04 -14.31
N TRP A 255 -1.44 5.64 -13.05
CA TRP A 255 -1.11 4.27 -12.68
C TRP A 255 -2.13 3.26 -13.25
N SER A 256 -3.43 3.56 -13.16
CA SER A 256 -4.49 2.68 -13.66
C SER A 256 -4.52 2.53 -15.18
N GLU A 257 -4.01 3.51 -15.93
CA GLU A 257 -3.91 3.41 -17.39
C GLU A 257 -2.81 2.47 -17.87
N ASN A 258 -1.84 2.15 -17.01
CA ASN A 258 -0.75 1.21 -17.31
C ASN A 258 -0.99 -0.16 -16.65
N ALA A 259 -2.26 -0.51 -16.40
CA ALA A 259 -2.60 -1.75 -15.69
C ALA A 259 -2.08 -3.01 -16.39
N ASP A 260 -2.10 -3.05 -17.73
CA ASP A 260 -1.54 -4.11 -18.58
C ASP A 260 -0.02 -4.29 -18.36
N TYR A 261 0.71 -3.18 -18.31
CA TYR A 261 2.14 -3.17 -18.03
C TYR A 261 2.42 -3.74 -16.63
N TYR A 262 1.64 -3.32 -15.62
CA TYR A 262 1.80 -3.84 -14.26
C TYR A 262 1.41 -5.31 -14.13
N ALA A 263 0.36 -5.76 -14.83
CA ALA A 263 0.02 -7.18 -14.92
C ALA A 263 1.16 -8.00 -15.54
N THR A 264 1.78 -7.49 -16.60
CA THR A 264 2.97 -8.12 -17.23
C THR A 264 4.12 -8.24 -16.23
N LEU A 265 4.39 -7.20 -15.44
CA LEU A 265 5.41 -7.26 -14.39
C LEU A 265 5.08 -8.27 -13.29
N VAL A 266 3.81 -8.37 -12.88
CA VAL A 266 3.36 -9.37 -11.92
C VAL A 266 3.54 -10.78 -12.49
N GLY A 267 3.10 -11.05 -13.73
CA GLY A 267 3.25 -12.35 -14.37
C GLY A 267 4.71 -12.76 -14.58
N ALA A 268 5.58 -11.80 -14.89
CA ALA A 268 7.03 -12.06 -14.98
C ALA A 268 7.67 -12.40 -13.62
N ALA A 269 7.22 -11.76 -12.54
CA ALA A 269 7.74 -12.02 -11.20
C ALA A 269 7.13 -13.29 -10.57
N LEU A 270 5.82 -13.48 -10.69
CA LEU A 270 5.04 -14.55 -10.07
C LEU A 270 4.11 -15.20 -11.13
N PRO A 271 4.63 -16.13 -11.96
CA PRO A 271 3.87 -16.71 -13.07
C PRO A 271 2.52 -17.34 -12.69
N ALA A 272 2.40 -17.88 -11.47
CA ALA A 272 1.16 -18.47 -10.98
C ALA A 272 -0.01 -17.47 -10.84
N GLU A 273 0.27 -16.17 -10.77
CA GLU A 273 -0.75 -15.10 -10.68
C GLU A 273 -0.92 -14.33 -12.01
N ALA A 274 -0.24 -14.74 -13.10
CA ALA A 274 -0.23 -14.02 -14.37
C ALA A 274 -1.65 -13.82 -14.96
N ASP A 275 -2.44 -14.90 -15.07
CA ASP A 275 -3.80 -14.86 -15.62
C ASP A 275 -4.73 -13.99 -14.79
N ARG A 276 -4.58 -14.05 -13.46
CA ARG A 276 -5.36 -13.24 -12.54
C ARG A 276 -5.01 -11.76 -12.66
N ALA A 277 -3.72 -11.43 -12.73
CA ALA A 277 -3.25 -10.06 -12.91
C ALA A 277 -3.71 -9.48 -14.26
N ALA A 278 -3.66 -10.27 -15.33
CA ALA A 278 -4.19 -9.88 -16.64
C ALA A 278 -5.70 -9.62 -16.59
N THR A 279 -6.48 -10.52 -15.98
CA THR A 279 -7.94 -10.34 -15.79
C THR A 279 -8.28 -9.07 -15.00
N LEU A 280 -7.48 -8.75 -13.97
CA LEU A 280 -7.65 -7.51 -13.21
C LEU A 280 -7.33 -6.28 -14.06
N ALA A 281 -6.25 -6.32 -14.85
CA ALA A 281 -5.90 -5.23 -15.75
C ALA A 281 -6.99 -4.97 -16.78
N ASP A 282 -7.52 -6.02 -17.44
CA ASP A 282 -8.60 -5.91 -18.41
C ASP A 282 -9.83 -5.25 -17.80
N ARG A 283 -10.26 -5.70 -16.61
CA ARG A 283 -11.40 -5.11 -15.89
C ARG A 283 -11.18 -3.64 -15.52
N VAL A 284 -9.95 -3.26 -15.14
CA VAL A 284 -9.60 -1.86 -14.85
C VAL A 284 -9.69 -1.04 -16.13
N LEU A 285 -9.04 -1.49 -17.20
CA LEU A 285 -8.96 -0.79 -18.48
C LEU A 285 -10.34 -0.65 -19.12
N ASP A 286 -11.15 -1.71 -19.14
CA ASP A 286 -12.53 -1.68 -19.62
C ASP A 286 -13.37 -0.65 -18.88
N ARG A 287 -13.18 -0.52 -17.57
CA ARG A 287 -13.98 0.40 -16.75
C ARG A 287 -13.58 1.86 -16.94
N ILE A 288 -12.31 2.13 -17.27
CA ILE A 288 -11.81 3.48 -17.47
C ILE A 288 -11.73 3.90 -18.96
N ALA A 289 -12.01 2.98 -19.88
CA ALA A 289 -11.96 3.23 -21.31
C ALA A 289 -12.92 4.35 -21.74
N GLY A 290 -12.46 5.24 -22.63
CA GLY A 290 -13.26 6.31 -23.22
C GLY A 290 -13.64 7.44 -22.26
N LEU A 291 -13.14 7.42 -21.03
CA LEU A 291 -13.35 8.47 -20.04
C LEU A 291 -12.44 9.68 -20.35
N PRO A 292 -12.98 10.91 -20.48
CA PRO A 292 -12.18 12.10 -20.83
C PRO A 292 -11.15 12.48 -19.75
N ASP A 293 -9.98 12.96 -20.16
CA ASP A 293 -9.01 13.57 -19.24
C ASP A 293 -9.18 15.09 -19.26
N ASP A 294 -9.83 15.67 -18.26
CA ASP A 294 -10.23 17.08 -18.33
C ASP A 294 -9.91 17.91 -17.07
N GLY A 295 -9.16 17.36 -16.10
CA GLY A 295 -8.91 18.02 -14.82
C GLY A 295 -7.44 18.21 -14.44
N PRO A 296 -7.13 19.24 -13.64
CA PRO A 296 -5.82 19.37 -13.01
C PRO A 296 -5.69 18.32 -11.90
N THR A 297 -4.55 17.63 -11.85
CA THR A 297 -4.23 16.61 -10.83
C THR A 297 -2.88 16.89 -10.18
N HIS A 298 -2.69 16.34 -8.98
CA HIS A 298 -1.40 16.21 -8.32
C HIS A 298 -0.52 15.14 -8.99
N GLY A 299 -1.14 14.02 -9.39
CA GLY A 299 -0.52 12.93 -10.15
C GLY A 299 0.31 11.94 -9.32
N ASP A 300 0.32 12.10 -7.99
CA ASP A 300 0.99 11.21 -7.02
C ASP A 300 0.46 11.45 -5.58
N PHE A 301 -0.86 11.59 -5.44
CA PHE A 301 -1.50 12.01 -4.18
C PHE A 301 -1.67 10.85 -3.21
N TYR A 302 -0.69 10.61 -2.32
CA TYR A 302 -0.76 9.57 -1.30
C TYR A 302 -0.18 9.99 0.05
N GLU A 303 -0.32 9.15 1.07
CA GLU A 303 -0.12 9.47 2.49
C GLU A 303 1.30 9.91 2.87
N ALA A 304 2.33 9.59 2.08
CA ALA A 304 3.67 10.12 2.34
C ALA A 304 3.88 11.54 1.81
N GLN A 305 3.00 12.02 0.91
CA GLN A 305 3.07 13.35 0.31
C GLN A 305 2.24 14.39 1.06
N LEU A 306 1.48 13.97 2.07
CA LEU A 306 0.59 14.84 2.84
C LEU A 306 1.21 15.10 4.21
N LEU A 307 1.45 16.37 4.55
CA LEU A 307 1.98 16.78 5.85
C LEU A 307 0.88 17.33 6.73
N LEU A 308 0.94 16.95 8.01
CA LEU A 308 -0.07 17.24 9.01
C LEU A 308 0.53 17.95 10.22
N THR A 309 -0.17 18.95 10.73
CA THR A 309 0.09 19.55 12.05
C THR A 309 -1.18 19.45 12.88
N GLY A 310 -1.13 18.72 14.00
CA GLY A 310 -2.32 18.49 14.85
C GLY A 310 -3.48 17.80 14.11
N GLY A 311 -3.16 16.91 13.16
CA GLY A 311 -4.16 16.20 12.32
C GLY A 311 -4.71 17.02 11.14
N ARG A 312 -4.31 18.28 10.99
CA ARG A 312 -4.75 19.17 9.91
C ARG A 312 -3.74 19.18 8.78
N LEU A 313 -4.21 19.23 7.54
CA LEU A 313 -3.36 19.23 6.36
C LEU A 313 -2.64 20.58 6.22
N THR A 314 -1.32 20.57 6.38
CA THR A 314 -0.46 21.76 6.32
C THR A 314 0.51 21.74 5.15
N GLY A 315 0.59 20.64 4.40
CA GLY A 315 1.54 20.54 3.31
C GLY A 315 1.23 19.44 2.29
N VAL A 316 1.57 19.70 1.04
CA VAL A 316 1.54 18.74 -0.08
C VAL A 316 2.92 18.71 -0.75
N LEU A 317 3.50 17.52 -0.90
CA LEU A 317 4.85 17.29 -1.41
C LEU A 317 4.83 16.57 -2.78
N ASP A 318 5.98 16.55 -3.46
CA ASP A 318 6.25 15.85 -4.73
C ASP A 318 5.28 16.17 -5.90
N VAL A 319 5.12 17.48 -6.17
CA VAL A 319 4.31 18.01 -7.29
C VAL A 319 4.97 17.83 -8.67
N ASP A 320 5.98 16.97 -8.79
CA ASP A 320 6.72 16.72 -10.03
C ASP A 320 5.82 16.18 -11.15
N SER A 321 4.73 15.52 -10.76
CA SER A 321 3.73 14.89 -11.63
C SER A 321 2.46 15.70 -11.83
N ALA A 322 2.34 16.87 -11.19
CA ALA A 322 1.16 17.70 -11.35
C ALA A 322 0.98 18.13 -12.82
N GLY A 323 -0.24 18.01 -13.33
CA GLY A 323 -0.54 18.18 -14.75
C GLY A 323 -1.99 17.80 -15.09
N PRO A 324 -2.31 17.63 -16.39
CA PRO A 324 -3.62 17.13 -16.79
C PRO A 324 -3.80 15.66 -16.41
N GLY A 325 -4.98 15.32 -15.93
CA GLY A 325 -5.40 13.95 -15.63
C GLY A 325 -6.84 13.88 -15.15
N ARG A 326 -7.16 12.84 -14.38
CA ARG A 326 -8.49 12.62 -13.81
C ARG A 326 -8.43 12.76 -12.29
N ARG A 327 -9.32 13.55 -11.69
CA ARG A 327 -9.40 13.69 -10.21
C ARG A 327 -9.50 12.34 -9.49
N ALA A 328 -10.23 11.40 -10.07
CA ALA A 328 -10.38 10.06 -9.51
C ALA A 328 -9.05 9.30 -9.38
N ASP A 329 -8.00 9.65 -10.14
CA ASP A 329 -6.66 9.05 -10.00
C ASP A 329 -5.98 9.46 -8.70
N ASP A 330 -6.03 10.75 -8.33
CA ASP A 330 -5.44 11.23 -7.07
C ASP A 330 -6.16 10.61 -5.87
N LEU A 331 -7.50 10.55 -5.93
CA LEU A 331 -8.33 9.95 -4.87
C LEU A 331 -8.07 8.44 -4.75
N ALA A 332 -7.97 7.75 -5.89
CA ALA A 332 -7.63 6.33 -5.93
C ALA A 332 -6.22 6.06 -5.41
N CYS A 333 -5.25 6.90 -5.76
CA CYS A 333 -3.85 6.77 -5.33
C CYS A 333 -3.76 6.74 -3.80
N LEU A 334 -4.41 7.68 -3.12
CA LEU A 334 -4.42 7.72 -1.66
C LEU A 334 -5.07 6.47 -1.05
N VAL A 335 -6.25 6.08 -1.54
CA VAL A 335 -6.99 4.92 -0.99
C VAL A 335 -6.20 3.62 -1.20
N ALA A 336 -5.65 3.41 -2.40
CA ALA A 336 -4.87 2.22 -2.72
C ALA A 336 -3.59 2.10 -1.88
N HIS A 337 -2.95 3.23 -1.56
CA HIS A 337 -1.80 3.21 -0.67
C HIS A 337 -2.20 2.91 0.78
N LEU A 338 -3.31 3.47 1.30
CA LEU A 338 -3.83 3.12 2.63
C LEU A 338 -4.20 1.63 2.72
N GLU A 339 -4.85 1.10 1.69
CA GLU A 339 -5.15 -0.33 1.57
C GLU A 339 -3.86 -1.15 1.53
N THR A 340 -2.84 -0.70 0.80
CA THR A 340 -1.53 -1.36 0.77
C THR A 340 -0.86 -1.39 2.15
N LEU A 341 -0.89 -0.28 2.89
CA LEU A 341 -0.38 -0.23 4.27
C LEU A 341 -1.17 -1.19 5.18
N SER A 342 -2.48 -1.35 4.96
CA SER A 342 -3.31 -2.28 5.75
C SER A 342 -2.92 -3.76 5.61
N LEU A 343 -2.22 -4.10 4.52
CA LEU A 343 -1.73 -5.44 4.21
C LEU A 343 -0.29 -5.67 4.69
N MET A 344 0.39 -4.64 5.19
CA MET A 344 1.80 -4.73 5.58
C MET A 344 1.94 -5.16 7.05
N PRO A 345 2.88 -6.07 7.36
CA PRO A 345 3.22 -6.40 8.74
C PRO A 345 3.64 -5.16 9.55
N GLY A 346 3.23 -5.11 10.83
CA GLY A 346 3.58 -4.02 11.74
C GLY A 346 2.67 -2.78 11.64
N TRP A 347 1.62 -2.84 10.82
CA TRP A 347 0.59 -1.80 10.74
C TRP A 347 -0.73 -2.26 11.36
N ASP A 348 -1.54 -1.31 11.84
CA ASP A 348 -2.92 -1.57 12.27
C ASP A 348 -3.82 -1.76 11.04
N GLY A 349 -3.77 -2.97 10.50
CA GLY A 349 -4.50 -3.37 9.29
C GLY A 349 -6.00 -3.05 9.35
N PRO A 350 -6.74 -3.51 10.38
CA PRO A 350 -8.16 -3.23 10.50
C PRO A 350 -8.50 -1.73 10.50
N ARG A 351 -7.75 -0.92 11.26
CA ARG A 351 -7.96 0.54 11.29
C ARG A 351 -7.69 1.19 9.92
N LEU A 352 -6.61 0.80 9.25
CA LEU A 352 -6.24 1.35 7.94
C LEU A 352 -7.24 0.98 6.85
N ARG A 353 -7.72 -0.27 6.84
CA ARG A 353 -8.76 -0.72 5.90
C ARG A 353 -10.06 0.05 6.12
N ARG A 354 -10.44 0.30 7.38
CA ARG A 354 -11.59 1.16 7.72
C ARG A 354 -11.40 2.59 7.19
N LEU A 355 -10.22 3.18 7.41
CA LEU A 355 -9.91 4.52 6.91
C LEU A 355 -9.94 4.60 5.38
N ALA A 356 -9.36 3.61 4.69
CA ALA A 356 -9.36 3.52 3.24
C ALA A 356 -10.80 3.47 2.69
N ARG A 357 -11.68 2.66 3.30
CA ARG A 357 -13.10 2.57 2.94
C ARG A 357 -13.88 3.85 3.25
N GLU A 358 -13.61 4.49 4.38
CA GLU A 358 -14.21 5.79 4.74
C GLU A 358 -13.88 6.87 3.71
N TYR A 359 -12.60 6.98 3.34
CA TYR A 359 -12.15 7.91 2.32
C TYR A 359 -12.75 7.58 0.96
N ALA A 360 -12.72 6.32 0.55
CA ALA A 360 -13.31 5.88 -0.72
C ALA A 360 -14.80 6.21 -0.83
N ALA A 361 -15.58 5.99 0.24
CA ALA A 361 -17.01 6.31 0.26
C ALA A 361 -17.26 7.83 0.12
N ALA A 362 -16.51 8.65 0.86
CA ALA A 362 -16.62 10.10 0.77
C ALA A 362 -16.20 10.64 -0.61
N PHE A 363 -15.14 10.09 -1.19
CA PHE A 363 -14.62 10.43 -2.51
C PHE A 363 -15.60 10.02 -3.63
N ALA A 364 -16.16 8.81 -3.54
CA ALA A 364 -17.23 8.34 -4.42
C ALA A 364 -18.44 9.28 -4.39
N ALA A 365 -18.85 9.75 -3.20
CA ALA A 365 -19.95 10.71 -3.07
C ALA A 365 -19.62 12.10 -3.65
N ASP A 366 -18.37 12.56 -3.57
CA ASP A 366 -17.92 13.79 -4.24
C ASP A 366 -17.93 13.65 -5.77
N LEU A 367 -17.39 12.55 -6.28
CA LEU A 367 -17.37 12.22 -7.70
C LEU A 367 -18.80 12.12 -8.26
N ALA A 368 -19.71 11.44 -7.56
CA ALA A 368 -21.12 11.35 -7.95
C ALA A 368 -21.79 12.73 -8.06
N ARG A 369 -21.54 13.63 -7.09
CA ARG A 369 -22.05 15.02 -7.14
C ARG A 369 -21.52 15.82 -8.32
N ARG A 370 -20.35 15.44 -8.85
CA ARG A 370 -19.72 16.03 -10.04
C ARG A 370 -20.09 15.32 -11.34
N GLY A 371 -21.01 14.35 -11.30
CA GLY A 371 -21.46 13.59 -12.47
C GLY A 371 -20.53 12.46 -12.89
N THR A 372 -19.58 12.07 -12.04
CA THR A 372 -18.67 10.95 -12.28
C THR A 372 -19.20 9.67 -11.64
N ASP A 373 -19.18 8.56 -12.38
CA ASP A 373 -19.59 7.25 -11.87
C ASP A 373 -18.67 6.77 -10.72
N PRO A 374 -19.20 6.53 -9.51
CA PRO A 374 -18.41 6.03 -8.38
C PRO A 374 -17.61 4.76 -8.64
N ALA A 375 -18.08 3.89 -9.54
CA ALA A 375 -17.37 2.65 -9.86
C ALA A 375 -16.09 2.90 -10.66
N GLU A 376 -15.90 4.08 -11.25
CA GLU A 376 -14.62 4.51 -11.80
C GLU A 376 -13.54 4.58 -10.71
N LEU A 377 -13.87 5.13 -9.54
CA LEU A 377 -12.93 5.25 -8.42
C LEU A 377 -12.41 3.87 -8.02
N ASN A 378 -13.31 2.90 -7.89
CA ASN A 378 -12.97 1.52 -7.55
C ASN A 378 -12.02 0.88 -8.58
N ALA A 379 -12.27 1.10 -9.88
CA ALA A 379 -11.38 0.62 -10.93
C ALA A 379 -9.99 1.26 -10.86
N ARG A 380 -9.92 2.57 -10.61
CA ARG A 380 -8.64 3.26 -10.44
C ARG A 380 -7.89 2.81 -9.18
N ILE A 381 -8.60 2.55 -8.07
CA ILE A 381 -8.01 1.99 -6.84
C ILE A 381 -7.37 0.63 -7.15
N ALA A 382 -8.09 -0.25 -7.85
CA ALA A 382 -7.57 -1.55 -8.26
C ALA A 382 -6.36 -1.44 -9.20
N GLY A 383 -6.38 -0.49 -10.15
CA GLY A 383 -5.24 -0.20 -11.02
C GLY A 383 -3.99 0.25 -10.26
N VAL A 384 -4.16 1.12 -9.25
CA VAL A 384 -3.04 1.52 -8.38
C VAL A 384 -2.55 0.34 -7.53
N LEU A 385 -3.45 -0.47 -6.94
CA LEU A 385 -3.07 -1.67 -6.18
C LEU A 385 -2.28 -2.66 -7.05
N LEU A 386 -2.66 -2.84 -8.31
CA LEU A 386 -1.94 -3.66 -9.27
C LEU A 386 -0.52 -3.10 -9.51
N SER A 387 -0.37 -1.77 -9.64
CA SER A 387 0.95 -1.14 -9.77
C SER A 387 1.86 -1.34 -8.54
N LEU A 388 1.26 -1.50 -7.36
CA LEU A 388 1.95 -1.71 -6.08
C LEU A 388 2.19 -3.20 -5.77
N ALA A 389 1.58 -4.12 -6.53
CA ALA A 389 1.57 -5.56 -6.26
C ALA A 389 2.98 -6.14 -6.17
N THR A 390 3.90 -5.73 -7.05
CA THR A 390 5.30 -6.20 -7.07
C THR A 390 6.21 -5.50 -6.05
N GLY A 391 5.68 -4.60 -5.22
CA GLY A 391 6.42 -3.91 -4.16
C GLY A 391 7.29 -4.84 -3.29
N PRO A 392 6.73 -5.91 -2.70
CA PRO A 392 7.47 -6.87 -1.89
C PRO A 392 8.60 -7.57 -2.65
N HIS A 393 8.37 -7.94 -3.92
CA HIS A 393 9.39 -8.56 -4.77
C HIS A 393 10.57 -7.60 -5.00
N ARG A 394 10.29 -6.32 -5.27
CA ARG A 394 11.33 -5.32 -5.54
C ARG A 394 12.27 -5.07 -4.36
N VAL A 395 11.79 -5.25 -3.13
CA VAL A 395 12.61 -5.11 -1.92
C VAL A 395 13.06 -6.45 -1.33
N GLN A 396 12.73 -7.57 -2.00
CA GLN A 396 13.10 -8.94 -1.61
C GLN A 396 12.61 -9.32 -0.20
N GLU A 397 11.35 -9.02 0.12
CA GLU A 397 10.74 -9.49 1.38
C GLU A 397 10.71 -11.03 1.45
N PRO A 398 10.85 -11.66 2.64
CA PRO A 398 10.86 -13.12 2.76
C PRO A 398 9.59 -13.82 2.24
N ASP A 399 8.43 -13.18 2.37
CA ASP A 399 7.12 -13.70 1.95
C ASP A 399 6.49 -12.83 0.85
N TRP A 400 7.32 -12.40 -0.10
CA TRP A 400 6.90 -11.46 -1.12
C TRP A 400 5.79 -12.01 -2.02
N GLN A 401 5.75 -13.33 -2.26
CA GLN A 401 4.74 -13.99 -3.10
C GLN A 401 3.34 -13.89 -2.48
N ALA A 402 3.17 -14.28 -1.21
CA ALA A 402 1.88 -14.20 -0.53
C ALA A 402 1.44 -12.73 -0.37
N GLN A 403 2.37 -11.82 -0.09
CA GLN A 403 2.10 -10.40 -0.04
C GLN A 403 1.68 -9.81 -1.40
N THR A 404 2.22 -10.31 -2.51
CA THR A 404 1.79 -9.93 -3.87
C THR A 404 0.38 -10.43 -4.14
N ALA A 405 0.11 -11.72 -3.87
CA ALA A 405 -1.21 -12.32 -4.02
C ALA A 405 -2.29 -11.62 -3.17
N ALA A 406 -1.95 -11.20 -1.94
CA ALA A 406 -2.85 -10.44 -1.07
C ALA A 406 -3.23 -9.07 -1.66
N ARG A 407 -2.30 -8.38 -2.32
CA ARG A 407 -2.58 -7.11 -3.02
C ARG A 407 -3.48 -7.33 -4.25
N LEU A 408 -3.29 -8.43 -4.98
CA LEU A 408 -4.20 -8.80 -6.08
C LEU A 408 -5.61 -9.13 -5.54
N SER A 409 -5.72 -9.80 -4.39
CA SER A 409 -7.00 -10.02 -3.71
C SER A 409 -7.68 -8.71 -3.31
N ALA A 410 -6.92 -7.74 -2.80
CA ALA A 410 -7.47 -6.42 -2.50
C ALA A 410 -7.95 -5.71 -3.78
N ALA A 411 -7.16 -5.74 -4.86
CA ALA A 411 -7.55 -5.15 -6.15
C ALA A 411 -8.85 -5.77 -6.69
N ASP A 412 -8.97 -7.10 -6.63
CA ASP A 412 -10.18 -7.82 -7.03
C ASP A 412 -11.41 -7.46 -6.19
N ALA A 413 -11.23 -7.29 -4.88
CA ALA A 413 -12.29 -6.89 -3.96
C ALA A 413 -12.83 -5.49 -4.29
N TRP A 414 -11.97 -4.54 -4.70
CA TRP A 414 -12.42 -3.21 -5.12
C TRP A 414 -13.20 -3.23 -6.44
N LEU A 415 -12.86 -4.14 -7.37
CA LEU A 415 -13.59 -4.29 -8.64
C LEU A 415 -14.89 -5.09 -8.52
N THR A 416 -15.11 -5.77 -7.39
CA THR A 416 -16.30 -6.59 -7.17
C THR A 416 -17.39 -5.72 -6.57
N PRO A 417 -18.57 -5.59 -7.21
CA PRO A 417 -19.68 -4.86 -6.62
C PRO A 417 -19.99 -5.46 -5.25
N ALA A 418 -20.02 -4.62 -4.21
CA ALA A 418 -20.49 -5.06 -2.90
C ALA A 418 -21.90 -5.66 -3.09
N ARG A 419 -22.05 -6.96 -2.81
CA ARG A 419 -23.36 -7.63 -2.85
C ARG A 419 -24.19 -7.23 -1.63
N HIS A 420 -24.49 -5.94 -1.48
CA HIS A 420 -25.42 -5.43 -0.47
C HIS A 420 -26.21 -4.27 -1.06
N GLY A 421 -27.53 -4.32 -0.86
CA GLY A 421 -28.50 -3.42 -1.46
C GLY A 421 -28.19 -1.95 -1.24
N SER A 422 -28.41 -1.17 -2.28
CA SER A 422 -28.59 0.28 -2.33
C SER A 422 -28.94 0.95 -1.00
N ARG A 423 -27.91 1.26 -0.21
CA ARG A 423 -27.88 2.40 0.72
C ARG A 423 -26.47 2.98 0.68
N GLY A 424 -26.34 4.14 0.04
CA GLY A 424 -25.09 4.87 0.00
C GLY A 424 -24.62 5.17 1.41
N LEU A 425 -23.42 4.72 1.75
CA LEU A 425 -22.77 4.98 3.03
C LEU A 425 -22.69 6.50 3.23
N ARG A 426 -23.48 7.01 4.18
CA ARG A 426 -23.39 8.40 4.64
C ARG A 426 -22.43 8.46 5.83
N TYR A 427 -21.72 9.58 5.94
CA TYR A 427 -20.89 9.88 7.11
C TYR A 427 -21.74 9.81 8.39
N GLY A 428 -21.43 8.85 9.27
CA GLY A 428 -22.15 8.60 10.51
C GLY A 428 -23.13 7.41 10.50
N ASP A 429 -23.23 6.63 9.41
CA ASP A 429 -23.95 5.35 9.49
C ASP A 429 -23.17 4.36 10.38
N PRO A 430 -23.87 3.64 11.28
CA PRO A 430 -23.22 2.77 12.26
C PRO A 430 -22.45 1.64 11.58
N MET A 431 -21.38 1.21 12.23
CA MET A 431 -20.66 -0.04 11.94
C MET A 431 -21.67 -1.18 11.72
N GLY A 432 -21.34 -2.13 10.84
CA GLY A 432 -22.16 -3.32 10.60
C GLY A 432 -22.72 -3.90 11.91
N ARG A 433 -24.02 -4.15 11.95
CA ARG A 433 -24.74 -4.58 13.14
C ARG A 433 -24.35 -6.00 13.48
N ILE A 434 -23.73 -6.19 14.63
CA ILE A 434 -23.49 -7.52 15.19
C ILE A 434 -24.58 -7.84 16.20
N VAL A 435 -25.32 -8.92 15.95
CA VAL A 435 -26.43 -9.40 16.79
C VAL A 435 -26.07 -10.75 17.40
N PHE A 436 -26.14 -10.86 18.72
CA PHE A 436 -26.02 -12.11 19.46
C PHE A 436 -27.41 -12.66 19.77
N MET A 437 -27.71 -13.86 19.27
CA MET A 437 -28.95 -14.53 19.65
C MET A 437 -28.81 -15.15 21.03
N CYS A 438 -29.72 -14.87 21.96
CA CYS A 438 -29.64 -15.38 23.32
C CYS A 438 -30.93 -16.12 23.70
N GLY A 439 -30.81 -17.30 24.29
CA GLY A 439 -31.95 -18.11 24.71
C GLY A 439 -31.65 -19.61 24.74
N PRO A 440 -32.42 -20.42 25.47
CA PRO A 440 -32.24 -21.87 25.49
C PRO A 440 -32.56 -22.53 24.14
N ALA A 441 -32.14 -23.78 23.94
CA ALA A 441 -32.54 -24.57 22.77
C ALA A 441 -34.08 -24.71 22.75
N GLY A 442 -34.73 -24.49 21.61
CA GLY A 442 -36.20 -24.44 21.52
C GLY A 442 -36.84 -23.05 21.74
N ALA A 443 -36.06 -22.04 22.14
CA ALA A 443 -36.58 -20.68 22.34
C ALA A 443 -37.00 -19.97 21.03
N GLY A 444 -36.54 -20.43 19.86
CA GLY A 444 -36.84 -19.84 18.54
C GLY A 444 -35.69 -19.03 17.92
N LYS A 445 -34.47 -19.12 18.46
CA LYS A 445 -33.30 -18.32 18.03
C LYS A 445 -33.02 -18.42 16.55
N SER A 446 -32.85 -19.64 16.03
CA SER A 446 -32.54 -19.85 14.62
C SER A 446 -33.65 -19.38 13.69
N THR A 447 -34.91 -19.40 14.14
CA THR A 447 -36.02 -18.80 13.39
C THR A 447 -35.87 -17.29 13.26
N TYR A 448 -35.46 -16.61 14.34
CA TYR A 448 -35.18 -15.17 14.32
C TYR A 448 -33.91 -14.87 13.51
N ALA A 449 -32.85 -15.65 13.70
CA ALA A 449 -31.59 -15.50 12.97
C ALA A 449 -31.77 -15.66 11.47
N ARG A 450 -32.59 -16.62 11.01
CA ARG A 450 -32.92 -16.80 9.59
C ARG A 450 -33.70 -15.60 9.01
N ARG A 451 -34.47 -14.86 9.82
CA ARG A 451 -35.12 -13.61 9.36
C ARG A 451 -34.06 -12.54 9.11
N LEU A 452 -33.14 -12.35 10.06
CA LEU A 452 -32.00 -11.44 9.87
C LEU A 452 -31.13 -11.85 8.68
N GLU A 453 -30.91 -13.16 8.48
CA GLU A 453 -30.18 -13.69 7.33
C GLU A 453 -30.89 -13.36 6.01
N ALA A 454 -32.23 -13.51 5.96
CA ALA A 454 -33.03 -13.07 4.81
C ALA A 454 -32.99 -11.56 4.58
N ASP A 455 -32.78 -10.77 5.64
CA ASP A 455 -32.58 -9.32 5.60
C ASP A 455 -31.14 -8.92 5.24
N GLY A 456 -30.25 -9.88 4.96
CA GLY A 456 -28.88 -9.66 4.47
C GLY A 456 -27.78 -9.86 5.49
N PHE A 457 -28.08 -10.30 6.72
CA PHE A 457 -27.06 -10.61 7.72
C PHE A 457 -26.32 -11.90 7.36
N VAL A 458 -25.02 -11.94 7.63
CA VAL A 458 -24.26 -13.20 7.61
C VAL A 458 -24.55 -13.98 8.90
N ARG A 459 -25.13 -15.18 8.78
CA ARG A 459 -25.41 -16.04 9.94
C ARG A 459 -24.22 -16.92 10.28
N LEU A 460 -23.76 -16.85 11.53
CA LEU A 460 -22.74 -17.75 12.10
C LEU A 460 -23.39 -18.67 13.13
N SER A 461 -23.29 -19.98 12.91
CA SER A 461 -23.84 -21.01 13.80
C SER A 461 -22.89 -22.20 13.89
N ILE A 462 -22.57 -22.62 15.12
CA ILE A 462 -21.78 -23.84 15.37
C ILE A 462 -22.55 -25.07 14.89
N ASP A 463 -23.85 -25.15 15.18
CA ASP A 463 -24.69 -26.29 14.81
C ASP A 463 -24.80 -26.44 13.28
N ALA A 464 -24.95 -25.33 12.55
CA ALA A 464 -24.96 -25.34 11.09
C ALA A 464 -23.60 -25.75 10.49
N ALA A 465 -22.49 -25.25 11.04
CA ALA A 465 -21.15 -25.62 10.59
C ALA A 465 -20.85 -27.10 10.86
N ALA A 466 -21.17 -27.59 12.06
CA ALA A 466 -20.97 -28.99 12.44
C ALA A 466 -21.85 -29.93 11.60
N TRP A 467 -23.10 -29.54 11.33
CA TRP A 467 -23.98 -30.30 10.45
C TRP A 467 -23.43 -30.38 9.01
N ALA A 468 -22.96 -29.27 8.45
CA ALA A 468 -22.34 -29.26 7.13
C ALA A 468 -21.09 -30.17 7.07
N ALA A 469 -20.35 -30.27 8.17
CA ALA A 469 -19.19 -31.15 8.32
C ALA A 469 -19.54 -32.62 8.64
N GLY A 470 -20.83 -32.99 8.67
CA GLY A 470 -21.27 -34.38 8.87
C GLY A 470 -21.53 -34.79 10.32
N HIS A 471 -21.38 -33.90 11.30
CA HIS A 471 -21.75 -34.19 12.69
C HIS A 471 -23.26 -34.17 12.85
N ARG A 472 -23.83 -35.23 13.44
CA ARG A 472 -25.29 -35.39 13.65
C ARG A 472 -25.67 -35.58 15.11
N GLU A 473 -24.71 -35.89 15.97
CA GLU A 473 -24.92 -36.09 17.40
C GLU A 473 -24.69 -34.78 18.17
N GLN A 474 -25.51 -34.56 19.19
CA GLN A 474 -25.46 -33.39 20.07
C GLN A 474 -25.67 -33.84 21.52
N PRO A 475 -25.02 -33.22 22.51
CA PRO A 475 -24.04 -32.13 22.39
C PRO A 475 -22.72 -32.57 21.70
N LEU A 476 -22.12 -31.69 20.91
CA LEU A 476 -20.81 -31.95 20.30
C LEU A 476 -19.75 -32.29 21.36
N ALA A 477 -19.02 -33.38 21.15
CA ALA A 477 -17.90 -33.77 21.99
C ALA A 477 -16.73 -32.78 21.86
N GLU A 478 -15.97 -32.59 22.95
CA GLU A 478 -14.61 -32.05 22.83
C GLU A 478 -13.72 -33.11 22.15
N PRO A 479 -12.80 -32.75 21.22
CA PRO A 479 -12.32 -31.41 20.85
C PRO A 479 -13.06 -30.73 19.67
N VAL A 480 -14.10 -31.39 19.13
CA VAL A 480 -14.83 -30.93 17.94
C VAL A 480 -15.54 -29.60 18.20
N ARG A 481 -16.20 -29.48 19.36
CA ARG A 481 -16.85 -28.23 19.79
C ARG A 481 -15.87 -27.05 19.80
N SER A 482 -14.72 -27.21 20.46
CA SER A 482 -13.68 -26.16 20.51
C SER A 482 -13.16 -25.74 19.13
N ARG A 483 -13.12 -26.67 18.16
CA ARG A 483 -12.71 -26.33 16.78
C ARG A 483 -13.72 -25.40 16.13
N PHE A 484 -15.01 -25.75 16.11
CA PHE A 484 -16.04 -24.91 15.49
C PHE A 484 -16.24 -23.58 16.21
N GLU A 485 -16.06 -23.55 17.53
CA GLU A 485 -16.08 -22.31 18.29
C GLU A 485 -14.97 -21.35 17.82
N ARG A 486 -13.73 -21.83 17.64
CA ARG A 486 -12.63 -21.02 17.08
C ARG A 486 -12.93 -20.54 15.66
N GLU A 487 -13.39 -21.43 14.78
CA GLU A 487 -13.74 -21.06 13.40
C GLU A 487 -14.82 -19.96 13.35
N VAL A 488 -15.85 -20.06 14.20
CA VAL A 488 -16.89 -19.03 14.33
C VAL A 488 -16.33 -17.72 14.89
N GLN A 489 -15.45 -17.75 15.88
CA GLN A 489 -14.82 -16.56 16.45
C GLN A 489 -13.93 -15.84 15.43
N GLU A 490 -13.09 -16.57 14.72
CA GLU A 490 -12.23 -16.03 13.65
C GLU A 490 -13.07 -15.40 12.54
N ARG A 491 -14.14 -16.09 12.11
CA ARG A 491 -15.05 -15.58 11.08
C ARG A 491 -15.81 -14.35 11.55
N LEU A 492 -16.25 -14.31 12.80
CA LEU A 492 -16.92 -13.16 13.40
C LEU A 492 -16.01 -11.93 13.38
N VAL A 493 -14.76 -12.07 13.83
CA VAL A 493 -13.79 -10.96 13.85
C VAL A 493 -13.52 -10.46 12.42
N ALA A 494 -13.35 -11.36 11.45
CA ALA A 494 -13.14 -10.99 10.05
C ALA A 494 -14.34 -10.21 9.48
N LEU A 495 -15.56 -10.72 9.66
CA LEU A 495 -16.78 -10.07 9.16
C LEU A 495 -17.05 -8.72 9.86
N ALA A 496 -16.80 -8.64 11.17
CA ALA A 496 -16.93 -7.40 11.91
C ALA A 496 -15.89 -6.34 11.47
N ALA A 497 -14.64 -6.76 11.21
CA ALA A 497 -13.61 -5.88 10.64
C ALA A 497 -13.99 -5.41 9.22
N ASP A 498 -14.72 -6.25 8.47
CA ASP A 498 -15.27 -5.91 7.17
C ASP A 498 -16.54 -5.04 7.22
N GLY A 499 -17.08 -4.76 8.41
CA GLY A 499 -18.29 -3.95 8.59
C GLY A 499 -19.55 -4.64 8.09
N ALA A 500 -19.56 -5.97 8.01
CA ALA A 500 -20.75 -6.75 7.66
C ALA A 500 -21.77 -6.75 8.80
N ASP A 501 -23.05 -6.83 8.45
CA ASP A 501 -24.11 -7.18 9.38
C ASP A 501 -24.01 -8.70 9.68
N VAL A 502 -23.87 -9.07 10.95
CA VAL A 502 -23.65 -10.47 11.37
C VAL A 502 -24.62 -10.85 12.47
N VAL A 503 -25.26 -12.01 12.32
CA VAL A 503 -26.03 -12.63 13.38
C VAL A 503 -25.32 -13.89 13.86
N VAL A 504 -24.96 -13.92 15.13
CA VAL A 504 -24.31 -15.05 15.78
C VAL A 504 -25.40 -15.89 16.47
N ASP A 505 -25.81 -16.95 15.78
CA ASP A 505 -26.87 -17.87 16.17
C ASP A 505 -26.32 -18.99 17.07
N LEU A 506 -25.92 -18.58 18.27
CA LEU A 506 -25.54 -19.46 19.37
C LEU A 506 -26.57 -19.33 20.50
N SER A 507 -26.47 -20.12 21.55
CA SER A 507 -27.36 -19.98 22.72
C SER A 507 -26.99 -18.81 23.63
N PHE A 508 -25.72 -18.38 23.62
CA PHE A 508 -25.18 -17.35 24.52
C PHE A 508 -25.72 -17.48 25.97
N TRP A 509 -25.62 -18.71 26.48
CA TRP A 509 -26.37 -19.19 27.65
C TRP A 509 -25.83 -18.70 29.00
N SER A 510 -24.59 -18.20 29.04
CA SER A 510 -23.96 -17.61 30.22
C SER A 510 -23.44 -16.21 29.93
N ARG A 511 -23.40 -15.36 30.95
CA ARG A 511 -22.78 -14.04 30.92
C ARG A 511 -21.33 -14.14 30.47
N ARG A 512 -20.59 -15.10 31.02
CA ARG A 512 -19.19 -15.36 30.64
C ARG A 512 -19.01 -15.57 29.14
N MET A 513 -19.88 -16.34 28.48
CA MET A 513 -19.79 -16.56 27.03
C MET A 513 -20.05 -15.27 26.24
N ARG A 514 -21.04 -14.45 26.67
CA ARG A 514 -21.33 -13.16 26.05
C ARG A 514 -20.16 -12.20 26.20
N ASP A 515 -19.57 -12.11 27.39
CA ASP A 515 -18.39 -11.29 27.68
C ASP A 515 -17.18 -11.70 26.83
N THR A 516 -16.93 -13.01 26.68
CA THR A 516 -15.86 -13.52 25.79
C THR A 516 -16.03 -13.00 24.36
N TYR A 517 -17.23 -13.12 23.79
CA TYR A 517 -17.47 -12.68 22.42
C TYR A 517 -17.48 -11.15 22.27
N ARG A 518 -17.94 -10.41 23.28
CA ARG A 518 -17.83 -8.94 23.33
C ARG A 518 -16.37 -8.50 23.36
N ALA A 519 -15.52 -9.20 24.12
CA ALA A 519 -14.09 -8.90 24.19
C ALA A 519 -13.36 -9.10 22.84
N LEU A 520 -13.81 -10.03 21.99
CA LEU A 520 -13.28 -10.19 20.63
C LEU A 520 -13.59 -8.99 19.72
N LEU A 521 -14.72 -8.33 19.96
CA LEU A 521 -15.22 -7.21 19.15
C LEU A 521 -14.81 -5.84 19.67
N ALA A 522 -14.48 -5.74 20.96
CA ALA A 522 -14.09 -4.48 21.61
C ALA A 522 -12.90 -3.78 20.92
N PRO A 523 -11.81 -4.47 20.48
CA PRO A 523 -10.72 -3.84 19.74
C PRO A 523 -11.15 -3.23 18.40
N LEU A 524 -12.23 -3.74 17.79
CA LEU A 524 -12.77 -3.22 16.54
C LEU A 524 -13.65 -1.98 16.77
N GLY A 525 -14.01 -1.67 18.02
CA GLY A 525 -14.96 -0.63 18.39
C GLY A 525 -16.43 -1.05 18.20
N VAL A 526 -16.69 -2.34 17.97
CA VAL A 526 -18.03 -2.87 17.75
C VAL A 526 -18.68 -3.21 19.08
N VAL A 527 -19.89 -2.70 19.32
CA VAL A 527 -20.73 -3.09 20.46
C VAL A 527 -21.89 -3.94 19.95
N PRO A 528 -21.90 -5.27 20.19
CA PRO A 528 -22.96 -6.13 19.68
C PRO A 528 -24.26 -5.95 20.48
N GLU A 529 -25.39 -6.01 19.77
CA GLU A 529 -26.74 -6.10 20.34
C GLU A 529 -27.02 -7.54 20.76
N THR A 530 -27.57 -7.77 21.95
CA THR A 530 -28.09 -9.08 22.36
C THR A 530 -29.60 -9.12 22.13
N VAL A 531 -30.07 -10.08 21.34
CA VAL A 531 -31.50 -10.36 21.16
C VAL A 531 -31.86 -11.59 21.97
N TYR A 532 -32.50 -11.38 23.12
CA TYR A 532 -32.90 -12.42 24.05
C TYR A 532 -34.33 -12.90 23.79
N LEU A 533 -34.51 -14.20 23.51
CA LEU A 533 -35.81 -14.82 23.34
C LEU A 533 -36.29 -15.39 24.68
N ALA A 534 -37.10 -14.60 25.38
CA ALA A 534 -37.65 -14.90 26.70
C ALA A 534 -38.84 -15.87 26.61
N THR A 535 -38.57 -17.10 26.17
CA THR A 535 -39.58 -18.16 26.02
C THR A 535 -39.74 -18.93 27.33
N PRO A 536 -40.97 -19.15 27.83
CA PRO A 536 -41.22 -19.94 29.04
C PRO A 536 -40.62 -21.34 28.97
N ARG A 537 -40.10 -21.83 30.10
CA ARG A 537 -39.39 -23.11 30.22
C ARG A 537 -40.20 -24.30 29.72
N ASP A 538 -41.46 -24.38 30.09
CA ASP A 538 -42.39 -25.44 29.66
C ASP A 538 -42.54 -25.47 28.13
N VAL A 539 -42.67 -24.29 27.49
CA VAL A 539 -42.74 -24.16 26.03
C VAL A 539 -41.42 -24.57 25.37
N VAL A 540 -40.29 -24.16 25.94
CA VAL A 540 -38.94 -24.53 25.46
C VAL A 540 -38.77 -26.05 25.48
N LEU A 541 -39.08 -26.71 26.60
CA LEU A 541 -38.97 -28.16 26.74
C LEU A 541 -39.93 -28.91 25.82
N ALA A 542 -41.18 -28.47 25.70
CA ALA A 542 -42.14 -29.06 24.78
C ALA A 542 -41.66 -28.98 23.32
N ARG A 543 -41.07 -27.84 22.92
CA ARG A 543 -40.51 -27.67 21.57
C ARG A 543 -39.28 -28.54 21.32
N VAL A 544 -38.41 -28.71 22.31
CA VAL A 544 -37.22 -29.58 22.18
C VAL A 544 -37.64 -31.05 22.08
N ALA A 545 -38.62 -31.48 22.89
CA ALA A 545 -39.15 -32.85 22.86
C ALA A 545 -39.79 -33.22 21.52
N ALA A 546 -40.30 -32.24 20.77
CA ALA A 546 -40.91 -32.44 19.45
C ALA A 546 -39.89 -32.51 18.28
N ARG A 547 -38.59 -32.30 18.53
CA ARG A 547 -37.57 -32.28 17.50
C ARG A 547 -37.25 -33.67 16.97
N THR A 548 -36.98 -33.77 15.67
CA THR A 548 -36.73 -35.06 15.01
C THR A 548 -35.31 -35.20 14.47
N GLY A 549 -34.50 -34.13 14.53
CA GLY A 549 -33.13 -34.15 14.03
C GLY A 549 -33.05 -34.02 12.51
N SER A 550 -34.06 -33.42 11.89
CA SER A 550 -34.22 -33.37 10.44
C SER A 550 -33.24 -32.44 9.72
N HIS A 551 -32.70 -31.43 10.41
CA HIS A 551 -31.75 -30.45 9.85
C HIS A 551 -30.89 -29.78 10.93
N ALA A 552 -29.92 -28.97 10.51
CA ALA A 552 -28.96 -28.27 11.39
C ALA A 552 -29.56 -27.51 12.59
N ASP A 553 -30.68 -26.80 12.40
CA ASP A 553 -31.31 -26.02 13.48
C ASP A 553 -32.34 -26.84 14.30
N ASP A 554 -32.45 -28.16 14.07
CA ASP A 554 -33.40 -29.11 14.69
C ASP A 554 -32.67 -30.04 15.68
N VAL A 555 -31.84 -29.45 16.55
CA VAL A 555 -30.98 -30.19 17.49
C VAL A 555 -31.81 -31.01 18.50
N VAL A 556 -31.63 -32.33 18.48
CA VAL A 556 -32.24 -33.27 19.44
C VAL A 556 -31.40 -33.34 20.71
N LEU A 557 -32.04 -33.20 21.86
CA LEU A 557 -31.44 -33.36 23.19
C LEU A 557 -32.36 -34.28 24.01
N ASP A 558 -31.78 -35.12 24.88
CA ASP A 558 -32.57 -35.85 25.86
C ASP A 558 -33.21 -34.88 26.88
N GLU A 559 -34.28 -35.34 27.53
CA GLU A 559 -35.07 -34.52 28.46
C GLU A 559 -34.24 -33.98 29.62
N ALA A 560 -33.32 -34.78 30.17
CA ALA A 560 -32.48 -34.38 31.29
C ALA A 560 -31.48 -33.28 30.88
N THR A 561 -30.86 -33.42 29.71
CA THR A 561 -29.94 -32.42 29.15
C THR A 561 -30.68 -31.13 28.78
N ALA A 562 -31.87 -31.21 28.20
CA ALA A 562 -32.68 -30.04 27.87
C ALA A 562 -33.13 -29.27 29.12
N ALA A 563 -33.56 -29.99 30.17
CA ALA A 563 -33.88 -29.41 31.47
C ALA A 563 -32.65 -28.74 32.10
N LEU A 564 -31.51 -29.44 32.14
CA LEU A 564 -30.25 -28.91 32.65
C LEU A 564 -29.84 -27.60 31.95
N TYR A 565 -29.90 -27.56 30.63
CA TYR A 565 -29.55 -26.35 29.85
C TYR A 565 -30.52 -25.19 30.09
N SER A 566 -31.81 -25.47 30.31
CA SER A 566 -32.78 -24.43 30.66
C SER A 566 -32.59 -23.91 32.09
N ASP A 567 -32.25 -24.79 33.03
CA ASP A 567 -32.16 -24.46 34.46
C ASP A 567 -30.85 -23.72 34.81
N HIS A 568 -29.80 -23.91 34.03
CA HIS A 568 -28.52 -23.19 34.16
C HIS A 568 -28.37 -22.00 33.20
N PHE A 569 -29.44 -21.58 32.53
CA PHE A 569 -29.41 -20.43 31.63
C PHE A 569 -29.37 -19.11 32.41
N GLU A 570 -28.36 -18.28 32.16
CA GLU A 570 -28.23 -16.94 32.74
C GLU A 570 -28.83 -15.91 31.78
N ALA A 571 -30.03 -15.43 32.10
CA ALA A 571 -30.71 -14.40 31.30
C ALA A 571 -29.87 -13.12 31.20
N PRO A 572 -29.75 -12.51 30.01
CA PRO A 572 -28.95 -11.32 29.84
C PRO A 572 -29.62 -10.10 30.48
N THR A 573 -28.80 -9.21 31.01
CA THR A 573 -29.24 -7.97 31.64
C THR A 573 -28.70 -6.74 30.88
N ALA A 574 -29.34 -5.58 31.07
CA ALA A 574 -28.99 -4.36 30.34
C ALA A 574 -27.61 -3.78 30.67
N ASP A 575 -26.96 -4.23 31.75
CA ASP A 575 -25.58 -3.91 32.11
C ASP A 575 -24.54 -4.57 31.20
N GLU A 576 -24.92 -5.60 30.43
CA GLU A 576 -24.03 -6.30 29.50
C GLU A 576 -23.91 -5.58 28.14
N GLY A 577 -24.77 -4.61 27.87
CA GLY A 577 -24.81 -3.85 26.61
C GLY A 577 -26.22 -3.72 26.03
N PRO A 578 -26.36 -3.29 24.75
CA PRO A 578 -27.65 -3.18 24.10
C PRO A 578 -28.38 -4.52 24.11
N LEU A 579 -29.62 -4.52 24.60
CA LEU A 579 -30.43 -5.70 24.83
C LEU A 579 -31.86 -5.50 24.30
N THR A 580 -32.29 -6.41 23.43
CA THR A 580 -33.66 -6.51 22.92
C THR A 580 -34.28 -7.80 23.45
N VAL A 581 -35.37 -7.70 24.21
CA VAL A 581 -36.09 -8.87 24.75
C VAL A 581 -37.31 -9.16 23.88
N VAL A 582 -37.37 -10.38 23.34
CA VAL A 582 -38.45 -10.88 22.50
C VAL A 582 -39.22 -11.94 23.28
N THR A 583 -40.46 -11.63 23.63
CA THR A 583 -41.40 -12.60 24.18
C THR A 583 -42.16 -13.30 23.05
N PRO A 584 -42.42 -14.61 23.12
CA PRO A 584 -43.28 -15.27 22.14
C PRO A 584 -44.66 -14.59 22.13
N SER A 585 -45.12 -14.13 20.97
CA SER A 585 -46.55 -13.97 20.75
C SER A 585 -47.19 -15.35 20.90
N GLY A 586 -48.28 -15.44 21.67
CA GLY A 586 -49.03 -16.69 21.85
C GLY A 586 -49.51 -17.30 20.54
#